data_AF-A0A8H5SCK9-F1
#
_entry.id   AF-A0A8H5SCK9-F1
#
_cell.length_a   1.000
_cell.length_b   1.000
_cell.length_c   1.000
_cell.angle_alpha   90.00
_cell.angle_beta   90.00
_cell.angle_gamma   90.00
#
_symmetry.space_group_name_H-M   'P 1'
#
loop_
_entity.id
_entity.type
_entity.pdbx_description
1 polymer ?
#
loop_
_entity_poly.entity_id
_entity_poly.type
_entity_poly.pdbx_seq_one_letter_code
_entity_poly.pdbx_strand_id
1 'polypeptide(L)'
;MGDWLTDLLYHPYLEPALMAISASNLFQENIFRRDPMSSSCRIKERQTNKLTKSCFRLAIKYYNDAIRTITDTTSNGNKSPQLNLAVTLLLVLFEWESGSVHGSFVHMDGADAIVISSFEELCQTSTGRLLLESWANMRARKNRQKLAFRPLEVELSRASDTRDRVLMSHALQFSSGIASALTNAISMRDRLVLQMCAVSDGIDERLVLSHFRQWYSHVFDFNYTEELSPEAGCVLTTKELMNGLDATRQVLHGWRKGLDKSQLPVPQASLPSALDEIFKDRLVLFGDVAPLQFRTPVAAFTYLRYTVSLVITSPQVLSMYVLATRPRPPRTHIPAVVAHLLSVIEGLEPAQLIRYDVYDSGPLWILVTLALCVPESHIVSWILETILPRYERCERDTVVYTVAVAEGHLTSDMLFKFLNH
;
A
#
# COMPACT_ATOMS: atom_id res chain seq x y z
N MET A 1 -25.33 19.28 5.84
CA MET A 1 -24.73 17.99 6.23
C MET A 1 -25.26 17.61 7.62
N GLY A 2 -26.56 17.30 7.75
CA GLY A 2 -27.27 17.36 9.04
C GLY A 2 -27.88 16.06 9.57
N ASP A 3 -28.62 15.30 8.74
CA ASP A 3 -29.42 14.18 9.28
C ASP A 3 -28.84 12.80 8.93
N TRP A 4 -28.30 12.62 7.72
CA TRP A 4 -27.82 11.31 7.25
C TRP A 4 -26.60 10.77 8.02
N LEU A 5 -25.70 11.64 8.50
CA LEU A 5 -24.51 11.21 9.25
C LEU A 5 -24.92 10.66 10.62
N THR A 6 -25.88 11.33 11.25
CA THR A 6 -26.50 10.95 12.52
C THR A 6 -27.22 9.61 12.36
N ASP A 7 -28.05 9.47 11.33
CA ASP A 7 -28.75 8.22 11.02
C ASP A 7 -27.79 7.05 10.76
N LEU A 8 -26.63 7.32 10.12
CA LEU A 8 -25.62 6.31 9.83
C LEU A 8 -24.77 5.94 11.06
N LEU A 9 -24.47 6.91 11.93
CA LEU A 9 -23.74 6.71 13.18
C LEU A 9 -24.54 5.92 14.22
N TYR A 10 -25.86 6.11 14.27
CA TYR A 10 -26.76 5.40 15.18
C TYR A 10 -27.49 4.24 14.51
N HIS A 11 -27.10 3.88 13.28
CA HIS A 11 -27.68 2.73 12.62
C HIS A 11 -27.25 1.47 13.39
N PRO A 12 -28.18 0.67 13.94
CA PRO A 12 -27.85 -0.39 14.91
C PRO A 12 -26.93 -1.47 14.33
N TYR A 13 -26.84 -1.56 13.00
CA TYR A 13 -25.95 -2.47 12.31
C TYR A 13 -24.55 -1.91 12.04
N LEU A 14 -24.40 -0.59 11.92
CA LEU A 14 -23.11 0.06 11.62
C LEU A 14 -22.45 0.64 12.87
N GLU A 15 -23.25 1.08 13.83
CA GLU A 15 -22.81 1.72 15.07
C GLU A 15 -21.69 0.93 15.76
N PRO A 16 -21.80 -0.39 16.00
CA PRO A 16 -20.72 -1.12 16.67
C PRO A 16 -19.38 -1.05 15.91
N ALA A 17 -19.38 -1.19 14.59
CA ALA A 17 -18.15 -1.13 13.80
C ALA A 17 -17.58 0.30 13.73
N LEU A 18 -18.44 1.31 13.61
CA LEU A 18 -18.03 2.71 13.62
C LEU A 18 -17.45 3.13 14.97
N MET A 19 -18.06 2.67 16.07
CA MET A 19 -17.56 2.92 17.42
C MET A 19 -16.25 2.17 17.69
N ALA A 20 -16.11 0.94 17.17
CA ALA A 20 -14.87 0.18 17.27
C ALA A 20 -13.69 0.90 16.61
N ILE A 21 -13.84 1.32 15.36
CA ILE A 21 -12.77 2.03 14.63
C ILE A 21 -12.49 3.41 15.24
N SER A 22 -13.52 4.12 15.70
CA SER A 22 -13.33 5.43 16.34
C SER A 22 -12.56 5.31 17.65
N ALA A 23 -12.91 4.33 18.50
CA ALA A 23 -12.19 4.07 19.74
C ALA A 23 -10.76 3.55 19.48
N SER A 24 -10.55 2.79 18.41
CA SER A 24 -9.22 2.37 17.94
C SER A 24 -8.37 3.58 17.55
N ASN A 25 -8.90 4.48 16.71
CA ASN A 25 -8.17 5.68 16.28
C ASN A 25 -7.80 6.58 17.48
N LEU A 26 -8.73 6.79 18.43
CA LEU A 26 -8.45 7.54 19.67
C LEU A 26 -7.41 6.85 20.56
N PHE A 27 -7.41 5.52 20.60
CA PHE A 27 -6.40 4.75 21.32
C PHE A 27 -5.00 4.97 20.69
N GLN A 28 -4.91 4.86 19.37
CA GLN A 28 -3.65 5.05 18.63
C GLN A 28 -3.14 6.48 18.78
N GLU A 29 -4.01 7.49 18.66
CA GLU A 29 -3.64 8.90 18.88
C GLU A 29 -3.03 9.10 20.27
N ASN A 30 -3.61 8.50 21.31
CA ASN A 30 -3.09 8.61 22.67
C ASN A 30 -1.80 7.80 22.92
N ILE A 31 -1.53 6.75 22.16
CA ILE A 31 -0.25 6.02 22.21
C ILE A 31 0.86 6.82 21.53
N PHE A 32 0.55 7.43 20.38
CA PHE A 32 1.53 8.06 19.51
C PHE A 32 1.70 9.56 19.71
N ARG A 33 0.90 10.21 20.56
CA ARG A 33 1.14 11.59 21.00
C ARG A 33 2.57 11.71 21.58
N ARG A 34 3.49 12.20 20.75
CA ARG A 34 4.90 12.42 21.10
C ARG A 34 4.95 13.43 22.25
N ASP A 35 5.65 13.09 23.33
CA ASP A 35 6.20 14.13 24.20
C ASP A 35 7.41 14.71 23.45
N PRO A 36 7.36 15.97 22.98
CA PRO A 36 8.43 16.57 22.18
C PRO A 36 9.76 16.68 22.94
N MET A 37 9.77 16.45 24.26
CA MET A 37 10.99 16.43 25.08
C MET A 37 11.61 15.02 25.22
N SER A 38 10.90 13.96 24.83
CA SER A 38 11.38 12.57 24.93
C SER A 38 11.70 12.01 23.54
N SER A 39 12.83 12.42 22.99
CA SER A 39 13.43 11.88 21.75
C SER A 39 13.95 10.44 21.86
N SER A 40 13.56 9.68 22.90
CA SER A 40 13.99 8.29 23.05
C SER A 40 12.94 7.32 22.49
N CYS A 41 13.39 6.47 21.57
CA CYS A 41 12.63 5.41 20.90
C CYS A 41 12.28 4.23 21.84
N ARG A 42 11.94 4.50 23.10
CA ARG A 42 11.56 3.48 24.09
C ARG A 42 10.04 3.25 24.08
N ILE A 43 9.55 2.62 23.02
CA ILE A 43 8.14 2.21 22.89
C ILE A 43 7.74 1.24 24.04
N LYS A 44 8.69 0.43 24.53
CA LYS A 44 8.46 -0.60 25.56
C LYS A 44 8.23 -0.07 26.99
N GLU A 45 8.53 1.19 27.28
CA GLU A 45 8.38 1.77 28.63
C GLU A 45 7.20 2.75 28.77
N ARG A 46 6.37 2.93 27.72
CA ARG A 46 5.24 3.85 27.77
C ARG A 46 4.14 3.33 28.71
N GLN A 47 4.04 3.93 29.90
CA GLN A 47 2.90 3.72 30.78
C GLN A 47 1.64 4.25 30.11
N THR A 48 0.80 3.34 29.60
CA THR A 48 -0.51 3.69 29.05
C THR A 48 -1.39 4.24 30.17
N ASN A 49 -1.82 5.49 30.02
CA ASN A 49 -2.68 6.15 31.00
C ASN A 49 -4.06 5.47 31.06
N LYS A 50 -4.85 5.78 32.10
CA LYS A 50 -6.18 5.17 32.33
C LYS A 50 -7.15 5.41 31.16
N LEU A 51 -7.03 6.55 30.46
CA LEU A 51 -7.86 6.91 29.32
C LEU A 51 -7.53 6.02 28.10
N THR A 52 -6.25 5.90 27.74
CA THR A 52 -5.75 5.03 26.65
C THR A 52 -6.21 3.58 26.85
N LYS A 53 -6.06 3.04 28.06
CA LYS A 53 -6.53 1.67 28.38
C LYS A 53 -8.05 1.53 28.25
N SER A 54 -8.80 2.59 28.57
CA SER A 54 -10.27 2.60 28.45
C SER A 54 -10.69 2.64 26.97
N CYS A 55 -10.03 3.45 26.14
CA CYS A 55 -10.27 3.50 24.70
C CYS A 55 -10.04 2.15 24.03
N PHE A 56 -8.92 1.47 24.33
CA PHE A 56 -8.65 0.13 23.77
C PHE A 56 -9.73 -0.90 24.17
N ARG A 57 -10.13 -0.91 25.45
CA ARG A 57 -11.20 -1.81 25.92
C ARG A 57 -12.53 -1.55 25.23
N LEU A 58 -12.88 -0.27 25.02
CA LEU A 58 -14.07 0.11 24.27
C LEU A 58 -13.97 -0.35 22.81
N ALA A 59 -12.82 -0.14 22.18
CA ALA A 59 -12.55 -0.57 20.80
C ALA A 59 -12.79 -2.08 20.63
N ILE A 60 -12.23 -2.91 21.52
CA ILE A 60 -12.40 -4.37 21.51
C ILE A 60 -13.85 -4.77 21.82
N LYS A 61 -14.52 -4.09 22.76
CA LYS A 61 -15.93 -4.37 23.07
C LYS A 61 -16.82 -4.17 21.84
N TYR A 62 -16.73 -2.99 21.23
CA TYR A 62 -17.54 -2.64 20.06
C TYR A 62 -17.19 -3.50 18.84
N TYR A 63 -15.93 -3.88 18.67
CA TYR A 63 -15.50 -4.81 17.62
C TYR A 63 -16.17 -6.18 17.77
N ASN A 64 -16.19 -6.74 18.99
CA ASN A 64 -16.89 -8.00 19.25
C ASN A 64 -18.40 -7.87 19.05
N ASP A 65 -18.98 -6.73 19.44
CA ASP A 65 -20.41 -6.46 19.21
C ASP A 65 -20.71 -6.40 17.71
N ALA A 66 -19.85 -5.77 16.90
CA ALA A 66 -19.99 -5.73 15.44
C ALA A 66 -19.94 -7.12 14.78
N ILE A 67 -19.04 -8.01 15.22
CA ILE A 67 -18.97 -9.40 14.73
C ILE A 67 -20.28 -10.14 15.04
N ARG A 68 -20.81 -10.01 16.26
CA ARG A 68 -22.09 -10.61 16.63
C ARG A 68 -23.21 -10.08 15.76
N THR A 69 -23.26 -8.76 15.56
CA THR A 69 -24.27 -8.12 14.72
C THR A 69 -24.27 -8.64 13.28
N ILE A 70 -23.11 -8.85 12.65
CA ILE A 70 -23.01 -9.49 11.31
C ILE A 70 -23.45 -10.96 11.34
N THR A 71 -23.07 -11.70 12.38
CA THR A 71 -23.40 -13.13 12.50
C THR A 71 -24.91 -13.33 12.68
N ASP A 72 -25.54 -12.46 13.46
CA ASP A 72 -26.98 -12.49 13.72
C ASP A 72 -27.79 -12.03 12.49
N THR A 73 -27.32 -11.06 11.71
CA THR A 73 -28.02 -10.62 10.49
C THR A 73 -27.99 -11.63 9.37
N THR A 74 -26.86 -12.29 9.17
CA THR A 74 -26.74 -13.37 8.18
C THR A 74 -27.68 -14.53 8.49
N SER A 75 -27.93 -14.78 9.79
CA SER A 75 -28.83 -15.83 10.26
C SER A 75 -30.31 -15.41 10.25
N ASN A 76 -30.62 -14.13 10.49
CA ASN A 76 -31.99 -13.59 10.61
C ASN A 76 -32.55 -12.98 9.30
N GLY A 77 -31.83 -13.08 8.18
CA GLY A 77 -32.34 -12.73 6.86
C GLY A 77 -32.42 -11.23 6.55
N ASN A 78 -31.74 -10.37 7.31
CA ASN A 78 -31.58 -8.96 6.92
C ASN A 78 -30.43 -8.87 5.90
N LYS A 79 -30.79 -8.71 4.62
CA LYS A 79 -29.94 -9.03 3.46
C LYS A 79 -29.23 -7.84 2.82
N SER A 80 -29.26 -6.63 3.37
CA SER A 80 -28.65 -5.48 2.68
C SER A 80 -27.16 -5.73 2.42
N PRO A 81 -26.74 -5.94 1.16
CA PRO A 81 -25.35 -6.22 0.86
C PRO A 81 -24.47 -5.00 1.11
N GLN A 82 -25.04 -3.79 0.99
CA GLN A 82 -24.35 -2.53 1.29
C GLN A 82 -23.96 -2.47 2.77
N LEU A 83 -24.89 -2.78 3.68
CA LEU A 83 -24.63 -2.74 5.12
C LEU A 83 -23.61 -3.82 5.50
N ASN A 84 -23.78 -5.05 5.01
CA ASN A 84 -22.84 -6.13 5.30
C ASN A 84 -21.44 -5.80 4.79
N LEU A 85 -21.31 -5.32 3.54
CA LEU A 85 -20.03 -4.93 2.99
C LEU A 85 -19.41 -3.76 3.78
N ALA A 86 -20.18 -2.75 4.13
CA ALA A 86 -19.69 -1.61 4.91
C ALA A 86 -19.15 -2.03 6.28
N VAL A 87 -19.90 -2.83 7.04
CA VAL A 87 -19.45 -3.31 8.36
C VAL A 87 -18.21 -4.19 8.20
N THR A 88 -18.18 -5.12 7.25
CA THR A 88 -17.01 -5.97 7.01
C THR A 88 -15.77 -5.17 6.64
N LEU A 89 -15.88 -4.15 5.78
CA LEU A 89 -14.75 -3.27 5.46
C LEU A 89 -14.28 -2.46 6.69
N LEU A 90 -15.18 -2.00 7.56
CA LEU A 90 -14.80 -1.34 8.81
C LEU A 90 -14.06 -2.29 9.77
N LEU A 91 -14.45 -3.57 9.83
CA LEU A 91 -13.73 -4.59 10.61
C LEU A 91 -12.33 -4.84 10.05
N VAL A 92 -12.14 -4.83 8.73
CA VAL A 92 -10.81 -4.91 8.12
C VAL A 92 -9.94 -3.71 8.52
N LEU A 93 -10.49 -2.49 8.48
CA LEU A 93 -9.76 -1.29 8.93
C LEU A 93 -9.38 -1.38 10.41
N PHE A 94 -10.28 -1.91 11.25
CA PHE A 94 -9.99 -2.13 12.66
C PHE A 94 -8.83 -3.11 12.85
N GLU A 95 -8.85 -4.23 12.13
CA GLU A 95 -7.78 -5.24 12.21
C GLU A 95 -6.43 -4.69 11.75
N TRP A 96 -6.40 -3.79 10.78
CA TRP A 96 -5.16 -3.14 10.34
C TRP A 96 -4.54 -2.22 11.40
N GLU A 97 -5.35 -1.57 12.24
CA GLU A 97 -4.85 -0.65 13.27
C GLU A 97 -4.59 -1.31 14.62
N SER A 98 -5.53 -2.13 15.09
CA SER A 98 -5.54 -2.59 16.48
C SER A 98 -5.74 -4.10 16.61
N GLY A 99 -5.87 -4.81 15.49
CA GLY A 99 -6.05 -6.26 15.47
C GLY A 99 -4.83 -6.99 14.91
N SER A 100 -5.11 -7.95 14.04
CA SER A 100 -4.19 -8.95 13.53
C SER A 100 -4.25 -9.04 12.01
N VAL A 101 -3.13 -9.41 11.40
CA VAL A 101 -3.07 -9.67 9.95
C VAL A 101 -4.06 -10.78 9.56
N HIS A 102 -4.15 -11.84 10.37
CA HIS A 102 -5.07 -12.96 10.13
C HIS A 102 -6.54 -12.50 10.12
N GLY A 103 -6.98 -11.76 11.15
CA GLY A 103 -8.35 -11.23 11.21
C GLY A 103 -8.66 -10.31 10.04
N SER A 104 -7.69 -9.49 9.61
CA SER A 104 -7.87 -8.64 8.42
C SER A 104 -8.10 -9.45 7.14
N PHE A 105 -7.44 -10.60 6.98
CA PHE A 105 -7.63 -11.49 5.84
C PHE A 105 -8.98 -12.20 5.89
N VAL A 106 -9.39 -12.70 7.06
CA VAL A 106 -10.70 -13.34 7.26
C VAL A 106 -11.83 -12.39 6.89
N HIS A 107 -11.81 -11.15 7.38
CA HIS A 107 -12.85 -10.16 7.04
C HIS A 107 -12.80 -9.78 5.57
N MET A 108 -11.61 -9.66 4.97
CA MET A 108 -11.51 -9.43 3.53
C MET A 108 -12.05 -10.61 2.70
N ASP A 109 -11.86 -11.86 3.11
CA ASP A 109 -12.47 -13.03 2.46
C ASP A 109 -14.00 -12.99 2.58
N GLY A 110 -14.52 -12.55 3.73
CA GLY A 110 -15.94 -12.26 3.92
C GLY A 110 -16.45 -11.18 2.97
N ALA A 111 -15.70 -10.09 2.79
CA ALA A 111 -16.03 -9.02 1.83
C ALA A 111 -16.02 -9.55 0.39
N ASP A 112 -15.01 -10.35 0.02
CA ASP A 112 -14.93 -11.00 -1.30
C ASP A 112 -16.18 -11.87 -1.57
N ALA A 113 -16.66 -12.62 -0.56
CA ALA A 113 -17.87 -13.43 -0.67
C ALA A 113 -19.15 -12.57 -0.86
N ILE A 114 -19.28 -11.45 -0.13
CA ILE A 114 -20.41 -10.51 -0.29
C ILE A 114 -20.40 -9.91 -1.70
N VAL A 115 -19.24 -9.47 -2.19
CA VAL A 115 -19.11 -8.89 -3.53
C VAL A 115 -19.50 -9.89 -4.60
N ILE A 116 -19.04 -11.14 -4.54
CA ILE A 116 -19.44 -12.17 -5.53
C ILE A 116 -20.94 -12.41 -5.53
N SER A 117 -21.53 -12.56 -4.34
CA SER A 117 -22.93 -12.95 -4.19
C SER A 117 -23.93 -11.82 -4.46
N SER A 118 -23.49 -10.57 -4.39
CA SER A 118 -24.38 -9.40 -4.49
C SER A 118 -23.86 -8.29 -5.40
N PHE A 119 -22.95 -8.60 -6.33
CA PHE A 119 -22.31 -7.61 -7.20
C PHE A 119 -23.30 -6.72 -7.95
N GLU A 120 -24.30 -7.32 -8.59
CA GLU A 120 -25.29 -6.59 -9.39
C GLU A 120 -26.12 -5.62 -8.55
N GLU A 121 -26.55 -6.05 -7.36
CA GLU A 121 -27.31 -5.22 -6.42
C GLU A 121 -26.46 -4.04 -5.90
N LEU A 122 -25.20 -4.29 -5.57
CA LEU A 122 -24.25 -3.25 -5.17
C LEU A 122 -24.04 -2.23 -6.30
N CYS A 123 -23.96 -2.69 -7.56
CA CYS A 123 -23.79 -1.82 -8.74
C CYS A 123 -25.00 -0.92 -9.02
N GLN A 124 -26.20 -1.27 -8.55
CA GLN A 124 -27.42 -0.49 -8.79
C GLN A 124 -27.50 0.79 -7.95
N THR A 125 -26.72 0.90 -6.89
CA THR A 125 -26.78 2.04 -5.95
C THR A 125 -25.48 2.85 -5.95
N SER A 126 -25.56 4.17 -5.74
CA SER A 126 -24.37 5.02 -5.61
C SER A 126 -23.51 4.60 -4.42
N THR A 127 -24.12 4.32 -3.26
CA THR A 127 -23.44 3.83 -2.06
C THR A 127 -22.76 2.48 -2.30
N GLY A 128 -23.45 1.53 -2.94
CA GLY A 128 -22.87 0.24 -3.26
C GLY A 128 -21.65 0.35 -4.18
N ARG A 129 -21.66 1.25 -5.17
CA ARG A 129 -20.48 1.54 -6.01
C ARG A 129 -19.30 2.11 -5.22
N LEU A 130 -19.55 3.02 -4.27
CA LEU A 130 -18.49 3.56 -3.40
C LEU A 130 -17.90 2.49 -2.47
N LEU A 131 -18.73 1.57 -1.99
CA LEU A 131 -18.28 0.42 -1.20
C LEU A 131 -17.47 -0.57 -2.06
N LEU A 132 -17.86 -0.80 -3.31
CA LEU A 132 -17.10 -1.61 -4.26
C LEU A 132 -15.74 -0.98 -4.58
N GLU A 133 -15.67 0.35 -4.74
CA GLU A 133 -14.39 1.07 -4.90
C GLU A 133 -13.50 0.92 -3.66
N SER A 134 -14.09 1.08 -2.47
CA SER A 134 -13.37 0.91 -1.19
C SER A 134 -12.85 -0.52 -1.04
N TRP A 135 -13.71 -1.52 -1.29
CA TRP A 135 -13.34 -2.93 -1.29
C TRP A 135 -12.23 -3.22 -2.30
N ALA A 136 -12.30 -2.72 -3.53
CA ALA A 136 -11.28 -2.96 -4.55
C ALA A 136 -9.91 -2.41 -4.12
N ASN A 137 -9.88 -1.22 -3.52
CA ASN A 137 -8.66 -0.63 -2.97
C ASN A 137 -8.12 -1.44 -1.77
N MET A 138 -9.00 -1.88 -0.87
CA MET A 138 -8.62 -2.69 0.29
C MET A 138 -8.13 -4.09 -0.09
N ARG A 139 -8.72 -4.69 -1.14
CA ARG A 139 -8.25 -5.94 -1.74
C ARG A 139 -6.87 -5.80 -2.36
N ALA A 140 -6.61 -4.69 -3.06
CA ALA A 140 -5.27 -4.39 -3.57
C ALA A 140 -4.24 -4.28 -2.42
N ARG A 141 -4.64 -3.74 -1.26
CA ARG A 141 -3.82 -3.69 -0.04
C ARG A 141 -3.62 -5.06 0.61
N LYS A 142 -4.65 -5.90 0.71
CA LYS A 142 -4.51 -7.31 1.14
C LYS A 142 -3.47 -8.03 0.27
N ASN A 143 -3.55 -7.88 -1.05
CA ASN A 143 -2.56 -8.45 -1.97
C ASN A 143 -1.16 -7.83 -1.78
N ARG A 144 -1.09 -6.54 -1.40
CA ARG A 144 0.15 -5.87 -1.01
C ARG A 144 0.76 -6.47 0.27
N GLN A 145 -0.04 -6.81 1.27
CA GLN A 145 0.45 -7.46 2.48
C GLN A 145 0.96 -8.89 2.22
N LYS A 146 0.48 -9.51 1.13
CA LYS A 146 0.94 -10.83 0.67
C LYS A 146 2.20 -10.78 -0.22
N LEU A 147 2.73 -9.61 -0.60
CA LEU A 147 3.71 -9.49 -1.71
C LEU A 147 4.93 -10.41 -1.61
N ALA A 148 5.47 -10.61 -0.42
CA ALA A 148 6.64 -11.46 -0.23
C ALA A 148 6.35 -12.96 -0.47
N PHE A 149 5.07 -13.37 -0.49
CA PHE A 149 4.65 -14.77 -0.61
C PHE A 149 3.61 -15.01 -1.69
N ARG A 150 3.07 -13.93 -2.27
CA ARG A 150 2.00 -13.92 -3.27
C ARG A 150 2.32 -14.97 -4.33
N PRO A 151 1.42 -15.95 -4.55
CA PRO A 151 1.66 -17.03 -5.48
C PRO A 151 1.42 -16.53 -6.90
N LEU A 152 2.28 -15.66 -7.39
CA LEU A 152 2.14 -15.06 -8.72
C LEU A 152 2.02 -16.12 -9.81
N GLU A 153 2.72 -17.25 -9.67
CA GLU A 153 2.61 -18.43 -10.52
C GLU A 153 1.16 -18.94 -10.60
N VAL A 154 0.51 -19.02 -9.44
CA VAL A 154 -0.86 -19.47 -9.26
C VAL A 154 -1.83 -18.41 -9.75
N GLU A 155 -1.58 -17.12 -9.54
CA GLU A 155 -2.46 -16.08 -10.08
C GLU A 155 -2.37 -15.97 -11.60
N LEU A 156 -1.18 -16.22 -12.17
CA LEU A 156 -0.95 -16.28 -13.60
C LEU A 156 -1.50 -17.58 -14.21
N SER A 157 -1.42 -18.71 -13.50
CA SER A 157 -1.94 -20.01 -13.96
C SER A 157 -3.44 -20.21 -13.71
N ARG A 158 -3.96 -19.71 -12.57
CA ARG A 158 -5.38 -19.64 -12.18
C ARG A 158 -6.13 -18.48 -12.84
N ALA A 159 -5.68 -18.00 -14.00
CA ALA A 159 -6.60 -17.41 -14.97
C ALA A 159 -7.80 -18.35 -15.29
N SER A 160 -7.72 -19.62 -14.88
CA SER A 160 -8.75 -20.66 -14.89
C SER A 160 -9.68 -20.73 -13.66
N ASP A 161 -9.34 -20.18 -12.48
CA ASP A 161 -10.30 -20.14 -11.35
C ASP A 161 -11.36 -19.08 -11.62
N THR A 162 -12.61 -19.54 -11.78
CA THR A 162 -13.73 -18.68 -12.16
C THR A 162 -14.04 -17.66 -11.07
N ARG A 163 -13.84 -17.99 -9.79
CA ARG A 163 -14.14 -17.09 -8.67
C ARG A 163 -13.14 -15.95 -8.60
N ASP A 164 -11.84 -16.27 -8.59
CA ASP A 164 -10.78 -15.27 -8.51
C ASP A 164 -10.74 -14.37 -9.75
N ARG A 165 -11.02 -14.91 -10.93
CA ARG A 165 -11.14 -14.11 -12.17
C ARG A 165 -12.30 -13.11 -12.09
N VAL A 166 -13.44 -13.53 -11.56
CA VAL A 166 -14.62 -12.66 -11.37
C VAL A 166 -14.31 -11.57 -10.33
N LEU A 167 -13.68 -11.93 -9.21
CA LEU A 167 -13.24 -10.94 -8.22
C LEU A 167 -12.24 -9.95 -8.81
N MET A 168 -11.25 -10.43 -9.58
CA MET A 168 -10.27 -9.55 -10.19
C MET A 168 -10.91 -8.64 -11.24
N SER A 169 -11.86 -9.14 -12.06
CA SER A 169 -12.55 -8.30 -13.04
C SER A 169 -13.40 -7.22 -12.37
N HIS A 170 -14.12 -7.56 -11.30
CA HIS A 170 -14.86 -6.60 -10.48
C HIS A 170 -13.94 -5.59 -9.81
N ALA A 171 -12.85 -6.04 -9.19
CA ALA A 171 -11.87 -5.15 -8.58
C ALA A 171 -11.24 -4.20 -9.62
N LEU A 172 -10.95 -4.68 -10.83
CA LEU A 172 -10.44 -3.84 -11.91
C LEU A 172 -11.47 -2.79 -12.36
N GLN A 173 -12.76 -3.14 -12.40
CA GLN A 173 -13.84 -2.21 -12.76
C GLN A 173 -13.97 -1.05 -11.77
N PHE A 174 -13.73 -1.31 -10.48
CA PHE A 174 -13.94 -0.33 -9.41
C PHE A 174 -12.65 0.24 -8.80
N SER A 175 -11.48 -0.33 -9.11
CA SER A 175 -10.20 0.26 -8.75
C SER A 175 -9.85 1.40 -9.70
N SER A 176 -8.98 2.30 -9.25
CA SER A 176 -8.38 3.34 -10.09
C SER A 176 -7.51 2.80 -11.25
N GLY A 177 -7.49 1.49 -11.50
CA GLY A 177 -6.65 0.77 -12.47
C GLY A 177 -5.17 0.74 -12.06
N ILE A 178 -4.68 1.86 -11.55
CA ILE A 178 -3.31 2.07 -11.10
C ILE A 178 -2.95 1.30 -9.84
N ALA A 179 -3.88 1.15 -8.89
CA ALA A 179 -3.61 0.43 -7.64
C ALA A 179 -3.30 -1.06 -7.88
N SER A 180 -4.08 -1.71 -8.74
CA SER A 180 -3.87 -3.11 -9.11
C SER A 180 -2.55 -3.29 -9.87
N ALA A 181 -2.29 -2.45 -10.88
CA ALA A 181 -1.04 -2.46 -11.63
C ALA A 181 0.18 -2.23 -10.72
N LEU A 182 0.09 -1.28 -9.80
CA LEU A 182 1.15 -1.00 -8.82
C LEU A 182 1.40 -2.17 -7.87
N THR A 183 0.36 -2.81 -7.31
CA THR A 183 0.53 -3.99 -6.46
C THR A 183 1.21 -5.14 -7.22
N ASN A 184 0.85 -5.35 -8.50
CA ASN A 184 1.53 -6.34 -9.34
C ASN A 184 3.00 -5.98 -9.57
N ALA A 185 3.29 -4.72 -9.89
CA ALA A 185 4.66 -4.25 -10.10
C ALA A 185 5.54 -4.44 -8.86
N ILE A 186 5.04 -4.07 -7.67
CA ILE A 186 5.79 -4.26 -6.43
C ILE A 186 6.05 -5.75 -6.22
N SER A 187 5.05 -6.62 -6.43
CA SER A 187 5.20 -8.06 -6.20
C SER A 187 6.26 -8.69 -7.09
N MET A 188 6.23 -8.35 -8.38
CA MET A 188 7.18 -8.85 -9.36
C MET A 188 8.59 -8.33 -9.07
N ARG A 189 8.72 -7.05 -8.66
CA ARG A 189 10.00 -6.46 -8.28
C ARG A 189 10.58 -7.14 -7.04
N ASP A 190 9.79 -7.27 -5.97
CA ASP A 190 10.28 -7.86 -4.72
C ASP A 190 10.68 -9.32 -4.94
N ARG A 191 9.91 -10.05 -5.74
CA ARG A 191 10.26 -11.42 -6.18
C ARG A 191 11.58 -11.46 -6.94
N LEU A 192 11.79 -10.51 -7.85
CA LEU A 192 13.02 -10.38 -8.62
C LEU A 192 14.21 -10.08 -7.70
N VAL A 193 14.06 -9.17 -6.74
CA VAL A 193 15.10 -8.86 -5.74
C VAL A 193 15.48 -10.12 -4.95
N LEU A 194 14.49 -10.87 -4.45
CA LEU A 194 14.75 -12.11 -3.71
C LEU A 194 15.48 -13.15 -4.55
N GLN A 195 15.12 -13.30 -5.83
CA GLN A 195 15.81 -14.20 -6.75
C GLN A 195 17.26 -13.78 -6.99
N MET A 196 17.51 -12.49 -7.24
CA MET A 196 18.87 -11.99 -7.47
C MET A 196 19.76 -12.12 -6.22
N CYS A 197 19.22 -11.87 -5.03
CA CYS A 197 19.95 -12.09 -3.77
C CYS A 197 20.30 -13.57 -3.59
N ALA A 198 19.33 -14.47 -3.76
CA ALA A 198 19.55 -15.90 -3.58
C ALA A 198 20.53 -16.49 -4.61
N VAL A 199 20.48 -16.05 -5.86
CA VAL A 199 21.47 -16.43 -6.89
C VAL A 199 22.87 -15.94 -6.52
N SER A 200 22.99 -14.74 -5.94
CA SER A 200 24.26 -14.20 -5.45
C SER A 200 24.85 -15.05 -4.31
N ASP A 201 23.98 -15.64 -3.49
CA ASP A 201 24.35 -16.58 -2.42
C ASP A 201 24.52 -18.04 -2.91
N GLY A 202 24.43 -18.29 -4.22
CA GLY A 202 24.61 -19.62 -4.82
C GLY A 202 23.41 -20.56 -4.67
N ILE A 203 22.23 -20.06 -4.29
CA ILE A 203 20.98 -20.82 -4.22
C ILE A 203 20.37 -20.93 -5.61
N ASP A 204 19.91 -22.13 -5.99
CA ASP A 204 19.18 -22.35 -7.24
C ASP A 204 17.90 -21.49 -7.27
N GLU A 205 17.75 -20.66 -8.31
CA GLU A 205 16.59 -19.79 -8.56
C GLU A 205 15.24 -20.52 -8.38
N ARG A 206 15.19 -21.81 -8.75
CA ARG A 206 13.99 -22.65 -8.66
C ARG A 206 13.58 -22.97 -7.22
N LEU A 207 14.52 -22.95 -6.28
CA LEU A 207 14.30 -23.29 -4.87
C LEU A 207 14.04 -22.05 -4.00
N VAL A 208 14.31 -20.85 -4.52
CA VAL A 208 14.18 -19.59 -3.78
C VAL A 208 12.77 -19.43 -3.21
N LEU A 209 11.72 -19.69 -4.00
CA LEU A 209 10.33 -19.51 -3.53
C LEU A 209 9.99 -20.43 -2.37
N SER A 210 10.33 -21.71 -2.50
CA SER A 210 10.04 -22.72 -1.49
C SER A 210 10.76 -22.41 -0.18
N HIS A 211 12.03 -21.99 -0.25
CA HIS A 211 12.79 -21.61 0.94
C HIS A 211 12.19 -20.40 1.66
N PHE A 212 11.85 -19.34 0.94
CA PHE A 212 11.24 -18.15 1.56
C PHE A 212 9.86 -18.44 2.15
N ARG A 213 9.00 -19.22 1.47
CA ARG A 213 7.70 -19.62 2.01
C ARG A 213 7.83 -20.49 3.25
N GLN A 214 8.76 -21.43 3.27
CA GLN A 214 9.01 -22.28 4.42
C GLN A 214 9.54 -21.48 5.62
N TRP A 215 10.52 -20.59 5.38
CA TRP A 215 11.02 -19.67 6.41
C TRP A 215 9.91 -18.82 7.00
N TYR A 216 9.08 -18.20 6.16
CA TYR A 216 8.01 -17.33 6.62
C TYR A 216 6.94 -18.11 7.39
N SER A 217 6.54 -19.28 6.89
CA SER A 217 5.58 -20.14 7.58
C SER A 217 6.07 -20.48 8.99
N HIS A 218 7.37 -20.73 9.12
CA HIS A 218 8.00 -21.00 10.41
C HIS A 218 8.06 -19.76 11.33
N VAL A 219 8.43 -18.58 10.79
CA VAL A 219 8.60 -17.36 11.61
C VAL A 219 7.27 -16.79 12.09
N PHE A 220 6.22 -16.87 11.28
CA PHE A 220 4.93 -16.23 11.56
C PHE A 220 3.81 -17.21 11.93
N ASP A 221 4.14 -18.49 12.12
CA ASP A 221 3.18 -19.57 12.43
C ASP A 221 1.96 -19.56 11.49
N PHE A 222 2.24 -19.35 10.20
CA PHE A 222 1.23 -19.24 9.15
C PHE A 222 1.48 -20.33 8.12
N ASN A 223 0.57 -21.31 8.00
CA ASN A 223 0.70 -22.37 7.01
C ASN A 223 0.47 -21.84 5.59
N TYR A 224 1.55 -21.47 4.90
CA TYR A 224 1.53 -21.15 3.47
C TYR A 224 1.35 -22.41 2.58
N THR A 225 1.15 -23.57 3.21
CA THR A 225 1.22 -24.92 2.62
C THR A 225 0.00 -25.33 1.78
N GLU A 226 -1.11 -24.59 1.80
CA GLU A 226 -2.34 -24.99 1.08
C GLU A 226 -2.32 -24.71 -0.43
N GLU A 227 -1.34 -23.95 -0.96
CA GLU A 227 -1.29 -23.58 -2.38
C GLU A 227 -0.27 -24.36 -3.22
N LEU A 228 0.48 -25.28 -2.61
CA LEU A 228 1.42 -26.18 -3.30
C LEU A 228 0.69 -27.40 -3.88
N SER A 229 -0.45 -27.17 -4.55
CA SER A 229 -0.99 -28.16 -5.48
C SER A 229 0.10 -28.48 -6.53
N PRO A 230 0.19 -29.72 -7.05
CA PRO A 230 0.98 -30.03 -8.26
C PRO A 230 0.65 -29.14 -9.48
N GLU A 231 -0.47 -28.40 -9.42
CA GLU A 231 -0.97 -27.45 -10.42
C GLU A 231 -0.48 -26.01 -10.19
N ALA A 232 0.25 -25.74 -9.10
CA ALA A 232 0.95 -24.48 -8.93
C ALA A 232 1.95 -24.36 -10.08
N GLY A 233 1.77 -23.36 -10.94
CA GLY A 233 2.58 -23.18 -12.14
C GLY A 233 4.08 -23.20 -11.84
N CYS A 234 4.90 -23.43 -12.85
CA CYS A 234 6.35 -23.36 -12.70
C CYS A 234 6.76 -22.02 -12.08
N VAL A 235 7.75 -22.06 -11.17
CA VAL A 235 8.35 -20.88 -10.54
C VAL A 235 8.69 -19.86 -11.63
N LEU A 236 8.23 -18.62 -11.47
CA LEU A 236 8.50 -17.58 -12.46
C LEU A 236 10.00 -17.32 -12.56
N THR A 237 10.53 -17.39 -13.76
CA THR A 237 11.91 -17.04 -14.07
C THR A 237 12.11 -15.53 -13.99
N THR A 238 13.36 -15.11 -13.76
CA THR A 238 13.80 -13.70 -13.84
C THR A 238 13.30 -13.03 -15.12
N LYS A 239 13.33 -13.73 -16.27
CA LYS A 239 12.85 -13.24 -17.56
C LYS A 239 11.34 -12.98 -17.55
N GLU A 240 10.55 -13.90 -16.98
CA GLU A 240 9.09 -13.75 -16.88
C GLU A 240 8.70 -12.59 -15.95
N LEU A 241 9.40 -12.42 -14.83
CA LEU A 241 9.20 -11.27 -13.94
C LEU A 241 9.51 -9.95 -14.64
N MET A 242 10.63 -9.88 -15.37
CA MET A 242 11.00 -8.69 -16.14
C MET A 242 9.98 -8.37 -17.25
N ASN A 243 9.48 -9.39 -17.95
CA ASN A 243 8.41 -9.22 -18.95
C ASN A 243 7.10 -8.74 -18.30
N GLY A 244 6.75 -9.26 -17.12
CA GLY A 244 5.57 -8.81 -16.36
C GLY A 244 5.67 -7.36 -15.88
N LEU A 245 6.86 -6.94 -15.44
CA LEU A 245 7.15 -5.55 -15.09
C LEU A 245 7.01 -4.63 -16.31
N ASP A 246 7.50 -5.05 -17.48
CA ASP A 246 7.33 -4.28 -18.73
C ASP A 246 5.87 -4.20 -19.17
N ALA A 247 5.12 -5.30 -19.12
CA ALA A 247 3.69 -5.31 -19.43
C ALA A 247 2.91 -4.37 -18.48
N THR A 248 3.24 -4.41 -17.19
CA THR A 248 2.64 -3.52 -16.18
C THR A 248 2.96 -2.06 -16.48
N ARG A 249 4.20 -1.75 -16.86
CA ARG A 249 4.62 -0.42 -17.31
C ARG A 249 3.79 0.06 -18.50
N GLN A 250 3.58 -0.78 -19.51
CA GLN A 250 2.76 -0.44 -20.68
C GLN A 250 1.30 -0.12 -20.31
N VAL A 251 0.69 -0.91 -19.41
CA VAL A 251 -0.66 -0.64 -18.88
C VAL A 251 -0.72 0.72 -18.18
N LEU A 252 0.28 1.03 -17.35
CA LEU A 252 0.38 2.31 -16.65
C LEU A 252 0.54 3.50 -17.61
N HIS A 253 1.30 3.34 -18.69
CA HIS A 253 1.39 4.36 -19.75
C HIS A 253 0.04 4.56 -20.46
N GLY A 254 -0.68 3.47 -20.76
CA GLY A 254 -2.03 3.53 -21.33
C GLY A 254 -2.99 4.28 -20.41
N TRP A 255 -2.99 3.95 -19.13
CA TRP A 255 -3.78 4.64 -18.10
C TRP A 255 -3.48 6.13 -18.06
N ARG A 256 -2.19 6.52 -18.04
CA ARG A 256 -1.82 7.94 -18.02
C ARG A 256 -2.28 8.68 -19.28
N LYS A 257 -2.17 8.06 -20.45
CA LYS A 257 -2.63 8.66 -21.72
C LYS A 257 -4.14 8.89 -21.74
N GLY A 258 -4.90 8.10 -20.99
CA GLY A 258 -6.35 8.25 -20.81
C GLY A 258 -6.76 9.26 -19.74
N LEU A 259 -5.83 9.85 -18.97
CA LEU A 259 -6.18 10.83 -17.95
C LEU A 259 -6.66 12.15 -18.57
N ASP A 260 -7.68 12.74 -17.93
CA ASP A 260 -8.07 14.12 -18.22
C ASP A 260 -6.93 15.10 -17.86
N LYS A 261 -6.85 16.21 -18.59
CA LYS A 261 -5.86 17.28 -18.38
C LYS A 261 -5.92 17.86 -16.97
N SER A 262 -7.07 17.81 -16.31
CA SER A 262 -7.23 18.25 -14.91
C SER A 262 -6.47 17.39 -13.90
N GLN A 263 -6.16 16.13 -14.25
CA GLN A 263 -5.47 15.15 -13.42
C GLN A 263 -3.94 15.13 -13.67
N LEU A 264 -3.47 15.88 -14.66
CA LEU A 264 -2.04 15.98 -15.00
C LEU A 264 -1.39 17.16 -14.24
N PRO A 265 -0.04 17.13 -14.07
CA PRO A 265 0.70 18.28 -13.56
C PRO A 265 0.39 19.52 -14.40
N VAL A 266 0.29 20.68 -13.73
CA VAL A 266 0.10 21.96 -14.40
C VAL A 266 1.30 22.19 -15.34
N PRO A 267 1.08 22.50 -16.63
CA PRO A 267 2.18 22.75 -17.56
C PRO A 267 3.06 23.89 -17.05
N GLN A 268 4.31 23.56 -16.70
CA GLN A 268 5.35 24.53 -16.41
C GLN A 268 6.18 24.74 -17.67
N ALA A 269 6.63 25.97 -17.93
CA ALA A 269 7.33 26.36 -19.16
C ALA A 269 8.64 25.59 -19.42
N SER A 270 9.10 24.79 -18.46
CA SER A 270 10.35 24.02 -18.47
C SER A 270 10.19 22.50 -18.67
N LEU A 271 8.97 21.94 -18.76
CA LEU A 271 8.79 20.48 -18.90
C LEU A 271 8.63 20.04 -20.38
N PRO A 272 9.48 19.15 -20.91
CA PRO A 272 9.30 18.62 -22.26
C PRO A 272 8.05 17.74 -22.36
N SER A 273 7.35 17.80 -23.51
CA SER A 273 6.02 17.19 -23.69
C SER A 273 6.02 15.67 -23.88
N ALA A 274 7.17 15.02 -24.04
CA ALA A 274 7.29 13.59 -24.39
C ALA A 274 8.03 12.75 -23.33
N LEU A 275 7.32 12.34 -22.27
CA LEU A 275 7.87 11.55 -21.15
C LEU A 275 8.50 10.20 -21.55
N ASP A 276 8.07 9.59 -22.67
CA ASP A 276 8.57 8.27 -23.11
C ASP A 276 10.03 8.33 -23.63
N GLU A 277 10.50 9.51 -24.08
CA GLU A 277 11.92 9.72 -24.41
C GLU A 277 12.71 10.36 -23.26
N ILE A 278 12.06 11.17 -22.41
CA ILE A 278 12.71 11.88 -21.30
C ILE A 278 13.39 10.92 -20.31
N PHE A 279 12.83 9.72 -20.13
CA PHE A 279 13.32 8.76 -19.13
C PHE A 279 14.32 7.72 -19.64
N LYS A 280 14.59 7.65 -20.96
CA LYS A 280 15.58 6.70 -21.47
C LYS A 280 16.98 7.14 -21.12
N ASP A 281 17.61 6.43 -20.18
CA ASP A 281 19.02 6.52 -19.79
C ASP A 281 19.53 7.91 -19.36
N ARG A 282 18.62 8.87 -19.14
CA ARG A 282 18.97 10.23 -18.72
C ARG A 282 19.21 10.31 -17.22
N LEU A 283 20.32 10.94 -16.85
CA LEU A 283 20.61 11.36 -15.48
C LEU A 283 20.29 12.86 -15.32
N VAL A 284 19.79 13.22 -14.15
CA VAL A 284 19.43 14.59 -13.77
C VAL A 284 20.22 14.95 -12.51
N LEU A 285 20.70 16.19 -12.42
CA LEU A 285 21.33 16.68 -11.20
C LEU A 285 20.30 16.72 -10.07
N PHE A 286 20.66 16.18 -8.91
CA PHE A 286 19.75 16.12 -7.76
C PHE A 286 19.26 17.52 -7.33
N GLY A 287 20.13 18.54 -7.44
CA GLY A 287 19.78 19.93 -7.12
C GLY A 287 18.83 20.61 -8.12
N ASP A 288 18.63 20.03 -9.30
CA ASP A 288 17.77 20.60 -10.36
C ASP A 288 16.32 20.10 -10.26
N VAL A 289 15.99 19.29 -9.25
CA VAL A 289 14.64 18.78 -9.03
C VAL A 289 13.71 19.92 -8.61
N ALA A 290 12.80 20.31 -9.51
CA ALA A 290 11.80 21.34 -9.25
C ALA A 290 10.44 20.73 -8.87
N PRO A 291 9.65 21.38 -7.99
CA PRO A 291 8.33 20.88 -7.57
C PRO A 291 7.29 20.95 -8.70
N LEU A 292 6.54 19.87 -8.88
CA LEU A 292 5.38 19.83 -9.78
C LEU A 292 4.12 20.30 -9.06
N GLN A 293 3.35 21.16 -9.73
CA GLN A 293 2.09 21.65 -9.20
C GLN A 293 0.91 20.87 -9.76
N PHE A 294 -0.11 20.67 -8.93
CA PHE A 294 -1.35 19.98 -9.29
C PHE A 294 -2.54 20.86 -8.94
N ARG A 295 -3.63 20.72 -9.69
CA ARG A 295 -4.87 21.49 -9.46
C ARG A 295 -5.64 21.02 -8.23
N THR A 296 -5.50 19.74 -7.88
CA THR A 296 -6.18 19.14 -6.72
C THR A 296 -5.26 18.15 -6.01
N PRO A 297 -5.45 17.93 -4.69
CA PRO A 297 -4.70 16.91 -3.95
C PRO A 297 -4.92 15.51 -4.52
N VAL A 298 -6.17 15.19 -4.90
CA VAL A 298 -6.53 13.88 -5.47
C VAL A 298 -5.77 13.58 -6.75
N ALA A 299 -5.62 14.57 -7.64
CA ALA A 299 -4.80 14.44 -8.85
C ALA A 299 -3.33 14.18 -8.50
N ALA A 300 -2.79 14.93 -7.52
CA ALA A 300 -1.41 14.77 -7.07
C ALA A 300 -1.14 13.36 -6.52
N PHE A 301 -2.01 12.81 -5.66
CA PHE A 301 -1.84 11.47 -5.11
C PHE A 301 -2.00 10.36 -6.15
N THR A 302 -2.95 10.53 -7.06
CA THR A 302 -3.17 9.59 -8.17
C THR A 302 -1.95 9.57 -9.09
N TYR A 303 -1.38 10.74 -9.37
CA TYR A 303 -0.15 10.88 -10.15
C TYR A 303 1.10 10.39 -9.39
N LEU A 304 1.15 10.55 -8.07
CA LEU A 304 2.22 10.04 -7.22
C LEU A 304 2.31 8.50 -7.26
N ARG A 305 1.16 7.81 -7.25
CA ARG A 305 1.07 6.35 -7.46
C ARG A 305 1.59 5.93 -8.84
N TYR A 306 1.43 6.79 -9.84
CA TYR A 306 1.96 6.58 -11.19
C TYR A 306 3.47 6.77 -11.26
N THR A 307 4.00 7.82 -10.64
CA THR A 307 5.45 8.07 -10.70
C THR A 307 6.24 7.03 -9.92
N VAL A 308 5.73 6.55 -8.78
CA VAL A 308 6.40 5.45 -8.06
C VAL A 308 6.34 4.14 -8.83
N SER A 309 5.24 3.83 -9.52
CA SER A 309 5.16 2.63 -10.35
C SER A 309 6.12 2.68 -11.54
N LEU A 310 6.39 3.87 -12.10
CA LEU A 310 7.45 4.04 -13.09
C LEU A 310 8.84 3.76 -12.51
N VAL A 311 9.13 4.18 -11.26
CA VAL A 311 10.42 3.87 -10.61
C VAL A 311 10.57 2.35 -10.41
N ILE A 312 9.52 1.70 -9.90
CA ILE A 312 9.50 0.24 -9.65
C ILE A 312 9.72 -0.55 -10.94
N THR A 313 9.08 -0.15 -12.03
CA THR A 313 9.10 -0.86 -13.33
C THR A 313 10.20 -0.38 -14.27
N SER A 314 11.00 0.62 -13.89
CA SER A 314 12.00 1.21 -14.77
C SER A 314 13.15 0.24 -15.05
N PRO A 315 13.41 -0.11 -16.33
CA PRO A 315 14.56 -0.94 -16.69
C PRO A 315 15.89 -0.35 -16.22
N GLN A 316 16.02 0.98 -16.24
CA GLN A 316 17.22 1.67 -15.79
C GLN A 316 17.43 1.46 -14.28
N VAL A 317 16.41 1.69 -13.46
CA VAL A 317 16.48 1.51 -12.00
C VAL A 317 16.76 0.04 -11.66
N LEU A 318 16.04 -0.88 -12.29
CA LEU A 318 16.24 -2.33 -12.09
C LEU A 318 17.66 -2.76 -12.46
N SER A 319 18.19 -2.29 -13.59
CA SER A 319 19.56 -2.62 -14.03
C SER A 319 20.65 -2.11 -13.09
N MET A 320 20.45 -0.94 -12.47
CA MET A 320 21.41 -0.33 -11.54
C MET A 320 21.37 -0.96 -10.14
N TYR A 321 20.17 -1.24 -9.61
CA TYR A 321 19.99 -1.55 -8.19
C TYR A 321 19.55 -2.98 -7.89
N VAL A 322 18.99 -3.71 -8.86
CA VAL A 322 18.51 -5.09 -8.66
C VAL A 322 19.40 -6.08 -9.41
N LEU A 323 19.61 -5.85 -10.71
CA LEU A 323 20.40 -6.75 -11.56
C LEU A 323 21.91 -6.45 -11.47
N ALA A 324 22.29 -5.27 -10.97
CA ALA A 324 23.66 -4.78 -10.90
C ALA A 324 24.43 -4.88 -12.24
N THR A 325 23.73 -4.80 -13.37
CA THR A 325 24.30 -4.87 -14.72
C THR A 325 24.76 -3.50 -15.25
N ARG A 326 24.44 -2.41 -14.53
CA ARG A 326 24.87 -1.05 -14.83
C ARG A 326 25.50 -0.39 -13.61
N PRO A 327 26.50 0.49 -13.82
CA PRO A 327 27.10 1.23 -12.72
C PRO A 327 26.09 2.18 -12.08
N ARG A 328 26.23 2.40 -10.77
CA ARG A 328 25.45 3.39 -10.03
C ARG A 328 25.81 4.81 -10.49
N PRO A 329 24.85 5.75 -10.48
CA PRO A 329 25.12 7.13 -10.84
C PRO A 329 26.05 7.80 -9.80
N PRO A 330 26.78 8.87 -10.19
CA PRO A 330 27.47 9.72 -9.22
C PRO A 330 26.49 10.30 -8.19
N ARG A 331 26.96 10.58 -6.96
CA ARG A 331 26.10 11.12 -5.87
C ARG A 331 25.36 12.42 -6.21
N THR A 332 25.81 13.16 -7.21
CA THR A 332 25.18 14.40 -7.66
C THR A 332 24.03 14.17 -8.65
N HIS A 333 23.86 12.95 -9.14
CA HIS A 333 22.95 12.61 -10.22
C HIS A 333 22.00 11.48 -9.83
N ILE A 334 20.79 11.55 -10.37
CA ILE A 334 19.76 10.53 -10.21
C ILE A 334 19.12 10.19 -11.56
N PRO A 335 18.57 8.98 -11.74
CA PRO A 335 17.78 8.67 -12.93
C PRO A 335 16.62 9.65 -13.11
N ALA A 336 16.33 10.06 -14.34
CA ALA A 336 15.26 11.03 -14.62
C ALA A 336 13.88 10.59 -14.10
N VAL A 337 13.61 9.27 -14.10
CA VAL A 337 12.37 8.71 -13.52
C VAL A 337 12.28 8.93 -12.01
N VAL A 338 13.42 8.89 -11.31
CA VAL A 338 13.52 9.17 -9.87
C VAL A 338 13.35 10.66 -9.65
N ALA A 339 14.03 11.50 -10.43
CA ALA A 339 13.87 12.96 -10.37
C ALA A 339 12.40 13.38 -10.53
N HIS A 340 11.67 12.75 -11.45
CA HIS A 340 10.25 13.02 -11.67
C HIS A 340 9.38 12.64 -10.46
N LEU A 341 9.63 11.51 -9.80
CA LEU A 341 8.96 11.17 -8.55
C LEU A 341 9.27 12.19 -7.45
N LEU A 342 10.54 12.58 -7.29
CA LEU A 342 10.95 13.59 -6.32
C LEU A 342 10.27 14.94 -6.59
N SER A 343 10.16 15.34 -7.85
CA SER A 343 9.42 16.55 -8.25
C SER A 343 7.95 16.52 -7.85
N VAL A 344 7.29 15.35 -7.93
CA VAL A 344 5.91 15.21 -7.42
C VAL A 344 5.92 15.35 -5.89
N ILE A 345 6.82 14.68 -5.18
CA ILE A 345 6.90 14.72 -3.70
C ILE A 345 7.17 16.15 -3.20
N GLU A 346 8.11 16.88 -3.81
CA GLU A 346 8.42 18.27 -3.48
C GLU A 346 7.22 19.21 -3.69
N GLY A 347 6.37 18.90 -4.65
CA GLY A 347 5.17 19.68 -4.96
C GLY A 347 3.98 19.43 -4.03
N LEU A 348 4.05 18.44 -3.14
CA LEU A 348 2.95 18.10 -2.23
C LEU A 348 2.98 18.98 -0.99
N GLU A 349 1.81 19.51 -0.61
CA GLU A 349 1.66 20.25 0.64
C GLU A 349 1.73 19.29 1.85
N PRO A 350 2.58 19.57 2.86
CA PRO A 350 2.75 18.67 4.02
C PRO A 350 1.46 18.37 4.79
N ALA A 351 0.59 19.38 4.95
CA ALA A 351 -0.70 19.22 5.61
C ALA A 351 -1.65 18.26 4.86
N GLN A 352 -1.55 18.24 3.52
CA GLN A 352 -2.32 17.31 2.70
C GLN A 352 -1.74 15.90 2.80
N LEU A 353 -0.41 15.76 2.85
CA LEU A 353 0.24 14.46 2.94
C LEU A 353 -0.22 13.65 4.16
N ILE A 354 -0.33 14.27 5.34
CA ILE A 354 -0.80 13.61 6.57
C ILE A 354 -2.29 13.30 6.51
N ARG A 355 -3.10 14.27 6.09
CA ARG A 355 -4.57 14.12 6.03
C ARG A 355 -5.01 12.93 5.18
N TYR A 356 -4.24 12.60 4.15
CA TYR A 356 -4.55 11.52 3.22
C TYR A 356 -3.74 10.23 3.47
N ASP A 357 -2.87 10.19 4.49
CA ASP A 357 -2.11 9.00 4.89
C ASP A 357 -2.76 8.22 6.02
N VAL A 358 -4.04 7.91 5.86
CA VAL A 358 -4.80 7.11 6.84
C VAL A 358 -4.68 5.63 6.49
N TYR A 359 -4.47 4.76 7.48
CA TYR A 359 -4.38 3.29 7.31
C TYR A 359 -3.33 2.88 6.25
N ASP A 360 -2.12 3.43 6.29
CA ASP A 360 -1.02 3.36 5.28
C ASP A 360 -1.47 3.39 3.80
N SER A 361 -2.52 4.16 3.49
CA SER A 361 -3.11 4.26 2.15
C SER A 361 -2.67 5.50 1.37
N GLY A 362 -1.88 6.37 1.98
CA GLY A 362 -1.47 7.65 1.41
C GLY A 362 -0.03 7.67 0.90
N PRO A 363 0.66 8.83 0.94
CA PRO A 363 1.96 9.03 0.31
C PRO A 363 3.16 8.47 1.09
N LEU A 364 3.08 8.17 2.39
CA LEU A 364 4.30 7.90 3.17
C LEU A 364 4.97 6.57 2.79
N TRP A 365 4.18 5.56 2.43
CA TRP A 365 4.75 4.30 1.94
C TRP A 365 5.56 4.50 0.65
N ILE A 366 5.29 5.54 -0.14
CA ILE A 366 6.03 5.84 -1.38
C ILE A 366 7.44 6.30 -1.07
N LEU A 367 7.66 7.00 0.04
CA LEU A 367 8.98 7.37 0.52
C LEU A 367 9.81 6.13 0.87
N VAL A 368 9.19 5.19 1.61
CA VAL A 368 9.81 3.90 1.96
C VAL A 368 10.13 3.11 0.69
N THR A 369 9.17 2.99 -0.23
CA THR A 369 9.38 2.28 -1.50
C THR A 369 10.48 2.93 -2.33
N LEU A 370 10.57 4.26 -2.37
CA LEU A 370 11.65 4.96 -3.05
C LEU A 370 13.02 4.61 -2.44
N ALA A 371 13.15 4.67 -1.11
CA ALA A 371 14.39 4.29 -0.43
C ALA A 371 14.80 2.83 -0.69
N LEU A 372 13.84 1.92 -0.82
CA LEU A 372 14.08 0.50 -1.18
C LEU A 372 14.36 0.30 -2.67
N CYS A 373 13.83 1.16 -3.55
CA CYS A 373 14.08 1.12 -4.98
C CYS A 373 15.41 1.72 -5.38
N VAL A 374 15.82 2.77 -4.67
CA VAL A 374 16.99 3.60 -4.96
C VAL A 374 17.70 3.89 -3.64
N PRO A 375 18.47 2.92 -3.11
CA PRO A 375 19.12 3.01 -1.79
C PRO A 375 20.37 3.92 -1.83
N GLU A 376 20.24 5.11 -2.40
CA GLU A 376 21.30 6.11 -2.47
C GLU A 376 21.28 7.00 -1.23
N SER A 377 22.44 7.12 -0.57
CA SER A 377 22.60 7.91 0.66
C SER A 377 22.02 9.33 0.57
N HIS A 378 22.24 10.04 -0.55
CA HIS A 378 21.74 11.41 -0.73
C HIS A 378 20.20 11.48 -0.87
N ILE A 379 19.57 10.45 -1.45
CA ILE A 379 18.10 10.36 -1.51
C ILE A 379 17.54 10.05 -0.13
N VAL A 380 18.13 9.08 0.57
CA VAL A 380 17.70 8.70 1.92
C VAL A 380 17.85 9.88 2.89
N SER A 381 19.00 10.57 2.87
CA SER A 381 19.21 11.79 3.66
C SER A 381 18.19 12.87 3.32
N TRP A 382 17.89 13.12 2.04
CA TRP A 382 16.85 14.08 1.67
C TRP A 382 15.46 13.69 2.18
N ILE A 383 15.10 12.41 2.12
CA ILE A 383 13.84 11.92 2.71
C ILE A 383 13.81 12.23 4.22
N LEU A 384 14.87 11.84 4.94
CA LEU A 384 14.95 11.95 6.41
C LEU A 384 15.07 13.39 6.91
N GLU A 385 15.84 14.23 6.23
CA GLU A 385 16.25 15.56 6.71
C GLU A 385 15.41 16.69 6.09
N THR A 386 14.82 16.47 4.91
CA THR A 386 14.07 17.50 4.18
C THR A 386 12.58 17.20 4.13
N ILE A 387 12.20 15.96 3.86
CA ILE A 387 10.79 15.58 3.66
C ILE A 387 10.12 15.23 4.97
N LEU A 388 10.61 14.25 5.73
CA LEU A 388 10.01 13.83 7.01
C LEU A 388 9.78 14.98 8.02
N PRO A 389 10.69 15.96 8.20
CA PRO A 389 10.46 17.05 9.14
C PRO A 389 9.31 17.98 8.75
N ARG A 390 8.91 17.99 7.47
CA ARG A 390 7.71 18.72 7.02
C ARG A 390 6.43 18.11 7.60
N TYR A 391 6.43 16.80 7.87
CA TYR A 391 5.30 16.09 8.47
C TYR A 391 5.21 16.37 9.97
N GLU A 392 6.33 16.28 10.67
CA GLU A 392 6.37 16.48 12.14
C GLU A 392 5.90 17.87 12.56
N ARG A 393 6.11 18.89 11.73
CA ARG A 393 5.64 20.25 12.00
C ARG A 393 4.13 20.44 11.84
N CYS A 394 3.46 19.59 11.07
CA CYS A 394 2.00 19.59 10.92
C CYS A 394 1.30 18.76 12.02
N GLU A 395 2.03 17.95 12.80
CA GLU A 395 1.50 17.11 13.91
C GLU A 395 0.95 17.90 15.11
N ARG A 396 0.90 19.24 15.07
CA ARG A 396 0.27 20.01 16.16
C ARG A 396 -1.25 19.78 16.25
N ASP A 397 -1.92 19.28 15.20
CA ASP A 397 -3.39 19.20 15.20
C ASP A 397 -4.07 17.88 14.76
N THR A 398 -3.48 16.88 14.08
CA THR A 398 -4.15 15.54 13.93
C THR A 398 -3.31 14.43 13.27
N VAL A 399 -3.54 13.19 13.77
CA VAL A 399 -3.25 11.82 13.23
C VAL A 399 -1.78 11.45 12.96
N VAL A 400 -1.23 10.61 13.85
CA VAL A 400 0.11 9.99 13.79
C VAL A 400 -0.07 8.48 13.66
N TYR A 401 0.36 7.89 12.54
CA TYR A 401 0.53 6.43 12.45
C TYR A 401 1.81 6.04 11.70
N THR A 402 2.20 6.78 10.65
CA THR A 402 3.19 6.27 9.71
C THR A 402 4.65 6.60 10.04
N VAL A 403 4.91 7.58 10.93
CA VAL A 403 6.29 7.93 11.31
C VAL A 403 6.91 6.87 12.22
N ALA A 404 6.13 6.19 13.06
CA ALA A 404 6.65 5.12 13.93
C ALA A 404 7.04 3.84 13.16
N VAL A 405 6.35 3.54 12.05
CA VAL A 405 6.70 2.42 11.15
C VAL A 405 7.90 2.76 10.28
N ALA A 406 8.02 4.02 9.83
CA ALA A 406 9.22 4.51 9.17
C ALA A 406 10.42 4.49 10.14
N GLU A 407 10.32 5.01 11.36
CA GLU A 407 11.39 4.97 12.36
C GLU A 407 11.72 3.54 12.81
N GLY A 408 10.75 2.63 12.95
CA GLY A 408 10.98 1.23 13.32
C GLY A 408 11.57 0.34 12.22
N HIS A 409 11.30 0.65 10.93
CA HIS A 409 11.96 0.01 9.79
C HIS A 409 13.27 0.71 9.38
N LEU A 410 13.44 2.00 9.74
CA LEU A 410 14.64 2.80 9.50
C LEU A 410 15.56 2.89 10.72
N THR A 411 15.25 2.26 11.85
CA THR A 411 16.20 2.09 12.96
C THR A 411 17.36 1.22 12.48
N SER A 412 18.39 1.90 11.99
CA SER A 412 19.85 1.75 12.09
C SER A 412 20.53 0.38 12.16
N ASP A 413 19.84 -0.74 12.37
CA ASP A 413 20.47 -2.06 12.50
C ASP A 413 20.11 -3.02 11.34
N MET A 414 18.94 -2.87 10.70
CA MET A 414 18.60 -3.70 9.52
C MET A 414 19.19 -3.16 8.22
N LEU A 415 19.07 -1.85 7.97
CA LEU A 415 19.65 -1.21 6.76
C LEU A 415 21.18 -1.19 6.79
N PHE A 416 21.79 -1.05 7.97
CA PHE A 416 23.26 -1.02 8.11
C PHE A 416 23.89 -2.41 7.96
N LYS A 417 23.16 -3.49 8.27
CA LYS A 417 23.61 -4.86 8.02
C LYS A 417 23.41 -5.30 6.56
N PHE A 418 22.41 -4.76 5.88
CA PHE A 418 22.18 -5.04 4.45
C PHE A 418 23.12 -4.25 3.51
N LEU A 419 23.73 -3.17 3.99
CA LEU A 419 24.66 -2.32 3.22
C LEU A 419 26.14 -2.58 3.50
N ASN A 420 26.48 -3.44 4.46
CA ASN A 420 27.87 -3.77 4.83
C ASN A 420 28.25 -5.25 4.61
N HIS A 421 27.48 -5.98 3.80
CA HIS A 421 27.86 -7.30 3.29
C HIS A 421 27.70 -7.37 1.78
#